data_AF-A0A9E2V4J7-F1
#
_entry.id   AF-A0A9E2V4J7-F1
#
_cell.length_a   1.000
_cell.length_b   1.000
_cell.length_c   1.000
_cell.angle_alpha   90.00
_cell.angle_beta   90.00
_cell.angle_gamma   90.00
#
_symmetry.space_group_name_H-M   'P 1'
#
loop_
_entity.id
_entity.type
_entity.pdbx_description
1 polymer ?
#
loop_
_entity_poly.entity_id
_entity_poly.type
_entity_poly.pdbx_seq_one_letter_code
_entity_poly.pdbx_strand_id
1 'polypeptide(L)'
;ILTEPYEDAMEAATRFLDAAGYTGFANFDYKLDPRTGQHVYFEMNPRIGRNNYYVTAAGANPARAVVADLVERRSTDVVRGTREVLYCVVPFDLLARYVLDPGLLARLRRARREHRMVHPLRYRADARPLRRLLVEGVTQVYRRKYRQFYPRPVTEG
;
A
#
# COMPACT_ATOMS: atom_id res chain seq x y z
N ILE A 1 1.36 4.67 -2.16
CA ILE A 1 1.28 3.36 -2.84
C ILE A 1 0.04 3.40 -3.72
N LEU A 2 0.20 3.17 -5.01
CA LEU A 2 -0.91 2.89 -5.91
C LEU A 2 -0.93 1.37 -6.07
N THR A 3 -2.02 0.71 -5.67
CA THR A 3 -2.11 -0.75 -5.77
C THR A 3 -2.45 -1.16 -7.19
N GLU A 4 -1.79 -2.19 -7.70
CA GLU A 4 -2.01 -2.75 -9.04
C GLU A 4 -1.91 -4.28 -8.96
N PRO A 5 -2.73 -5.03 -9.72
CA PRO A 5 -2.67 -6.48 -9.75
C PRO A 5 -1.52 -6.96 -10.66
N TYR A 6 -0.37 -7.26 -10.08
CA TYR A 6 0.75 -7.90 -10.79
C TYR A 6 0.64 -9.42 -10.64
N GLU A 7 -0.06 -10.06 -11.58
CA GLU A 7 -0.37 -11.50 -11.53
C GLU A 7 0.90 -12.37 -11.53
N ASP A 8 1.89 -12.03 -12.35
CA ASP A 8 3.17 -12.73 -12.43
C ASP A 8 3.91 -12.71 -11.09
N ALA A 9 3.92 -11.55 -10.42
CA ALA A 9 4.49 -11.41 -9.09
C ALA A 9 3.71 -12.27 -8.08
N MET A 10 2.38 -12.13 -8.02
CA MET A 10 1.54 -12.88 -7.07
C MET A 10 1.67 -14.40 -7.23
N GLU A 11 1.74 -14.90 -8.46
CA GLU A 11 1.94 -16.32 -8.75
C GLU A 11 3.33 -16.80 -8.34
N ALA A 12 4.38 -16.02 -8.61
CA ALA A 12 5.73 -16.36 -8.18
C ALA A 12 5.85 -16.44 -6.66
N ALA A 13 5.24 -15.50 -5.93
CA ALA A 13 5.18 -15.54 -4.46
C ALA A 13 4.41 -16.78 -3.97
N THR A 14 3.27 -17.10 -4.58
CA THR A 14 2.47 -18.29 -4.23
C THR A 14 3.29 -19.57 -4.40
N ARG A 15 3.92 -19.77 -5.57
CA ARG A 15 4.77 -20.94 -5.83
C ARG A 15 5.93 -21.05 -4.85
N PHE A 16 6.56 -19.94 -4.50
CA PHE A 16 7.66 -19.93 -3.53
C PHE A 16 7.19 -20.38 -2.14
N LEU A 17 6.07 -19.83 -1.65
CA LEU A 17 5.52 -20.17 -0.33
C LEU A 17 5.08 -21.64 -0.26
N ASP A 18 4.43 -22.14 -1.31
CA ASP A 18 4.00 -23.54 -1.40
C ASP A 18 5.19 -24.49 -1.40
N ALA A 19 6.22 -24.21 -2.22
CA ALA A 19 7.43 -25.03 -2.29
C ALA A 19 8.21 -25.03 -0.97
N ALA A 20 8.18 -23.93 -0.23
CA ALA A 20 8.81 -23.82 1.09
C ALA A 20 7.98 -24.43 2.22
N GLY A 21 6.72 -24.84 1.98
CA GLY A 21 5.79 -25.24 3.04
C GLY A 21 5.54 -24.12 4.06
N TYR A 22 5.61 -22.85 3.63
CA TYR A 22 5.56 -21.71 4.53
C TYR A 22 4.14 -21.47 5.05
N THR A 23 4.01 -21.27 6.37
CA THR A 23 2.75 -20.93 7.03
C THR A 23 2.88 -19.61 7.77
N GLY A 24 1.92 -18.71 7.57
CA GLY A 24 1.85 -17.40 8.21
C GLY A 24 1.87 -16.27 7.20
N PHE A 25 2.14 -15.05 7.67
CA PHE A 25 2.19 -13.88 6.80
C PHE A 25 3.60 -13.64 6.26
N ALA A 26 3.67 -13.23 5.00
CA ALA A 26 4.89 -12.80 4.36
C ALA A 26 4.67 -11.47 3.64
N ASN A 27 5.65 -10.59 3.70
CA ASN A 27 5.75 -9.42 2.84
C ASN A 27 6.93 -9.62 1.91
N PHE A 28 6.68 -9.52 0.61
CA PHE A 28 7.72 -9.61 -0.40
C PHE A 28 8.02 -8.24 -0.97
N ASP A 29 9.30 -7.96 -1.17
CA ASP A 29 9.74 -6.78 -1.90
C ASP A 29 10.39 -7.19 -3.22
N TYR A 30 9.89 -6.58 -4.30
CA TYR A 30 10.34 -6.79 -5.66
C TYR A 30 10.41 -5.45 -6.41
N LYS A 31 11.10 -5.43 -7.55
CA LYS A 31 11.12 -4.31 -8.49
C LYS A 31 10.83 -4.81 -9.89
N LEU A 32 10.20 -3.97 -10.70
CA LEU A 32 10.04 -4.20 -12.13
C LEU A 32 11.36 -3.86 -12.83
N ASP A 33 11.99 -4.82 -13.50
CA ASP A 33 13.13 -4.57 -14.38
C ASP A 33 12.62 -3.97 -15.70
N PRO A 34 12.94 -2.70 -16.03
CA PRO A 34 12.43 -2.05 -17.23
C PRO A 34 12.97 -2.66 -18.52
N ARG A 35 14.06 -3.45 -18.47
CA ARG A 35 14.68 -4.08 -19.64
C ARG A 35 13.96 -5.35 -20.04
N THR A 36 13.45 -6.10 -19.07
CA THR A 36 12.82 -7.41 -19.29
C THR A 36 11.31 -7.39 -19.01
N GLY A 37 10.80 -6.38 -18.31
CA GLY A 37 9.42 -6.29 -17.87
C GLY A 37 9.07 -7.25 -16.73
N GLN A 38 10.05 -7.86 -16.06
CA GLN A 38 9.82 -8.87 -15.03
C GLN A 38 9.90 -8.28 -13.62
N HIS A 39 9.07 -8.80 -12.71
CA HIS A 39 9.19 -8.53 -11.28
C HIS A 39 10.28 -9.40 -10.64
N VAL A 40 11.35 -8.75 -10.18
CA VAL A 40 12.51 -9.39 -9.53
C VAL A 40 12.42 -9.23 -8.02
N TYR A 41 12.34 -10.35 -7.30
CA TYR A 41 12.27 -10.40 -5.84
C TYR A 41 13.65 -10.23 -5.18
N PHE A 42 13.71 -9.49 -4.07
CA PHE A 42 14.94 -9.27 -3.31
C PHE A 42 14.87 -9.78 -1.87
N GLU A 43 13.72 -9.63 -1.20
CA GLU A 43 13.54 -10.11 0.16
C GLU A 43 12.12 -10.64 0.41
N MET A 44 12.03 -11.58 1.35
CA MET A 44 10.80 -12.00 1.99
C MET A 44 10.93 -11.74 3.48
N ASN A 45 10.02 -10.95 4.03
CA ASN A 45 9.88 -10.73 5.46
C ASN A 45 8.77 -11.64 6.00
N PRO A 46 9.05 -12.53 6.98
CA PRO A 46 8.05 -13.44 7.55
C PRO A 46 7.14 -12.72 8.57
N ARG A 47 6.52 -11.62 8.15
CA ARG A 47 5.64 -10.79 8.98
C ARG A 47 4.72 -9.92 8.12
N ILE A 48 3.64 -9.44 8.74
CA ILE A 48 2.82 -8.40 8.16
C ILE A 48 3.61 -7.07 8.13
N GLY A 49 3.57 -6.37 7.00
CA GLY A 49 4.16 -5.03 6.86
C GLY A 49 3.48 -4.00 7.77
N ARG A 50 4.26 -3.04 8.30
CA ARG A 50 3.72 -1.94 9.14
C ARG A 50 2.58 -1.19 8.46
N ASN A 51 2.69 -0.98 7.15
CA ASN A 51 1.70 -0.27 6.35
C ASN A 51 0.81 -1.22 5.54
N ASN A 52 0.35 -2.36 6.07
CA ASN A 52 -0.41 -3.35 5.29
C ASN A 52 -1.87 -2.97 4.95
N TYR A 53 -2.40 -1.85 5.46
CA TYR A 53 -3.82 -1.53 5.25
C TYR A 53 -4.20 -1.34 3.76
N TYR A 54 -3.22 -1.07 2.88
CA TYR A 54 -3.46 -1.06 1.44
C TYR A 54 -3.95 -2.42 0.91
N VAL A 55 -3.56 -3.54 1.53
CA VAL A 55 -4.01 -4.89 1.13
C VAL A 55 -5.52 -5.02 1.37
N THR A 56 -5.99 -4.58 2.54
CA THR A 56 -7.43 -4.51 2.87
C THR A 56 -8.16 -3.58 1.92
N ALA A 57 -7.60 -2.39 1.67
CA ALA A 57 -8.21 -1.42 0.77
C ALA A 57 -8.29 -1.94 -0.68
N ALA A 58 -7.29 -2.71 -1.12
CA ALA A 58 -7.26 -3.39 -2.42
C ALA A 58 -8.23 -4.59 -2.52
N GLY A 59 -8.86 -4.99 -1.41
CA GLY A 59 -9.90 -6.03 -1.37
C GLY A 59 -9.52 -7.33 -0.65
N ALA A 60 -8.26 -7.48 -0.20
CA ALA A 60 -7.79 -8.67 0.50
C ALA A 60 -7.49 -8.33 1.97
N ASN A 61 -8.43 -8.60 2.88
CA ASN A 61 -8.23 -8.31 4.29
C ASN A 61 -7.50 -9.47 5.00
N PRO A 62 -6.22 -9.32 5.41
CA PRO A 62 -5.46 -10.40 6.04
C PRO A 62 -6.05 -10.83 7.39
N ALA A 63 -6.74 -9.94 8.12
CA ALA A 63 -7.36 -10.29 9.38
C ALA A 63 -8.48 -11.34 9.21
N ARG A 64 -9.15 -11.37 8.04
CA ARG A 64 -10.15 -12.41 7.76
C ARG A 64 -9.52 -13.80 7.65
N ALA A 65 -8.32 -13.89 7.08
CA ALA A 65 -7.58 -15.15 7.02
C ALA A 65 -7.20 -15.63 8.44
N VAL A 66 -6.72 -14.72 9.30
CA VAL A 66 -6.40 -15.06 10.71
C VAL A 66 -7.62 -15.61 11.46
N VAL A 67 -8.76 -14.93 11.33
CA VAL A 67 -10.00 -15.34 12.03
C VAL A 67 -10.49 -16.69 11.50
N ALA A 68 -10.49 -16.88 10.18
CA ALA A 68 -10.93 -18.13 9.58
C ALA A 68 -10.08 -19.33 10.05
N ASP A 69 -8.76 -19.14 10.08
CA ASP A 69 -7.82 -20.18 10.48
C ASP A 69 -7.84 -20.43 12.00
N LEU A 70 -7.61 -19.41 12.82
CA LEU A 70 -7.36 -19.58 14.26
C LEU A 70 -8.63 -19.63 15.11
N VAL A 71 -9.72 -18.99 14.67
CA VAL A 71 -10.98 -18.93 15.43
C VAL A 71 -12.00 -19.91 14.86
N GLU A 72 -12.24 -19.84 13.56
CA GLU A 72 -13.28 -20.65 12.89
C GLU A 72 -12.78 -22.04 12.48
N ARG A 73 -11.47 -22.28 12.52
CA ARG A 73 -10.81 -23.55 12.16
C ARG A 73 -11.22 -24.06 10.77
N ARG A 74 -11.27 -23.15 9.80
CA ARG A 74 -11.63 -23.48 8.41
C ARG A 74 -10.64 -22.90 7.42
N SER A 75 -10.48 -23.62 6.31
CA SER A 75 -9.77 -23.09 5.14
C SER A 75 -10.64 -22.07 4.39
N THR A 76 -9.98 -21.18 3.64
CA THR A 76 -10.63 -20.18 2.79
C THR A 76 -10.03 -20.20 1.40
N ASP A 77 -10.84 -19.86 0.40
CA ASP A 77 -10.33 -19.62 -0.95
C ASP A 77 -9.29 -18.50 -0.96
N VAL A 78 -8.37 -18.57 -1.92
CA VAL A 78 -7.33 -17.54 -2.12
C VAL A 78 -8.00 -16.22 -2.52
N VAL A 79 -7.80 -15.18 -1.72
CA VAL A 79 -8.30 -13.83 -2.01
C VAL A 79 -7.16 -12.97 -2.55
N ARG A 80 -7.26 -12.55 -3.82
CA ARG A 80 -6.32 -11.60 -4.45
C ARG A 80 -6.85 -10.17 -4.33
N GLY A 81 -5.98 -9.24 -3.91
CA GLY A 81 -6.29 -7.81 -3.83
C GLY A 81 -6.06 -7.14 -5.18
N THR A 82 -7.11 -7.02 -6.00
CA THR A 82 -7.00 -6.54 -7.39
C THR A 82 -7.47 -5.10 -7.60
N ARG A 83 -8.04 -4.47 -6.58
CA ARG A 83 -8.57 -3.10 -6.72
C ARG A 83 -7.42 -2.09 -6.75
N GLU A 84 -7.44 -1.20 -7.73
CA GLU A 84 -6.53 -0.06 -7.77
C GLU A 84 -6.98 1.02 -6.76
N VAL A 85 -6.14 1.25 -5.75
CA VAL A 85 -6.37 2.18 -4.64
C VAL A 85 -5.10 2.98 -4.39
N LEU A 86 -5.27 4.29 -4.19
CA LEU A 86 -4.21 5.17 -3.74
C LEU A 86 -4.15 5.18 -2.21
N TYR A 87 -3.28 4.36 -1.63
CA TYR A 87 -2.92 4.44 -0.22
C TYR A 87 -1.90 5.56 0.01
N CYS A 88 -2.30 6.60 0.74
CA CYS A 88 -1.51 7.83 0.90
C CYS A 88 -1.63 8.42 2.31
N VAL A 89 -0.49 8.55 2.99
CA VAL A 89 -0.36 9.14 4.33
C VAL A 89 0.05 10.62 4.26
N VAL A 90 0.79 11.00 3.22
CA VAL A 90 1.19 12.39 3.01
C VAL A 90 0.02 13.20 2.43
N PRO A 91 -0.03 14.52 2.65
CA PRO A 91 -1.00 15.37 1.96
C PRO A 91 -0.92 15.18 0.44
N PHE A 92 -2.05 15.09 -0.25
CA PHE A 92 -2.04 14.80 -1.69
C PHE A 92 -1.36 15.88 -2.52
N ASP A 93 -1.51 17.14 -2.15
CA ASP A 93 -0.81 18.26 -2.81
C ASP A 93 0.71 18.14 -2.65
N LEU A 94 1.18 17.63 -1.51
CA LEU A 94 2.58 17.29 -1.32
C LEU A 94 2.98 16.12 -2.22
N LEU A 95 2.21 15.03 -2.26
CA LEU A 95 2.47 13.92 -3.20
C LEU A 95 2.57 14.42 -4.66
N ALA A 96 1.61 15.21 -5.10
CA ALA A 96 1.52 15.73 -6.46
C ALA A 96 2.69 16.64 -6.84
N ARG A 97 3.39 17.22 -5.85
CA ARG A 97 4.57 18.05 -6.08
C ARG A 97 5.83 17.23 -6.42
N TYR A 98 5.95 16.00 -5.93
CA TYR A 98 7.16 15.18 -6.09
C TYR A 98 7.02 14.08 -7.14
N VAL A 99 5.81 13.81 -7.63
CA VAL A 99 5.60 12.89 -8.75
C VAL A 99 5.83 13.65 -10.05
N LEU A 100 6.98 13.41 -10.67
CA LEU A 100 7.42 14.11 -11.89
C LEU A 100 6.85 13.48 -13.16
N ASP A 101 6.57 12.17 -13.16
CA ASP A 101 5.95 11.50 -14.30
C ASP A 101 4.49 11.99 -14.50
N PRO A 102 4.17 12.64 -15.64
CA PRO A 102 2.82 13.16 -15.89
C PRO A 102 1.77 12.06 -15.98
N GLY A 103 2.14 10.88 -16.49
CA GLY A 103 1.24 9.73 -16.63
C GLY A 103 0.78 9.22 -15.27
N LEU A 104 1.73 8.93 -14.38
CA LEU A 104 1.46 8.55 -13.01
C LEU A 104 0.69 9.63 -12.26
N LEU A 105 1.06 10.91 -12.39
CA LEU A 105 0.33 12.00 -11.74
C LEU A 105 -1.15 12.05 -12.17
N ALA A 106 -1.44 11.82 -13.46
CA ALA A 106 -2.80 11.73 -13.97
C ALA A 106 -3.56 10.56 -13.32
N ARG A 107 -2.95 9.38 -13.20
CA ARG A 107 -3.52 8.20 -12.51
C ARG A 107 -3.83 8.50 -11.04
N LEU A 108 -2.91 9.14 -10.32
CA LEU A 108 -3.10 9.50 -8.91
C LEU A 108 -4.25 10.51 -8.73
N ARG A 109 -4.35 11.51 -9.62
CA ARG A 109 -5.46 12.48 -9.62
C ARG A 109 -6.79 11.81 -9.93
N ARG A 110 -6.81 10.85 -10.85
CA ARG A 110 -7.99 10.04 -11.16
C ARG A 110 -8.43 9.22 -9.94
N ALA A 111 -7.52 8.49 -9.30
CA ALA A 111 -7.81 7.72 -8.10
C ALA A 111 -8.39 8.60 -6.97
N ARG A 112 -7.88 9.83 -6.78
CA ARG A 112 -8.44 10.79 -5.83
C ARG A 112 -9.85 11.24 -6.21
N ARG A 113 -10.08 11.57 -7.49
CA ARG A 113 -11.37 12.04 -8.01
C ARG A 113 -12.46 10.98 -7.87
N GLU A 114 -12.11 9.73 -8.12
CA GLU A 114 -13.01 8.58 -8.01
C GLU A 114 -13.16 8.07 -6.55
N HIS A 115 -12.69 8.84 -5.56
CA HIS A 115 -12.75 8.48 -4.14
C HIS A 115 -12.05 7.15 -3.78
N ARG A 116 -11.10 6.70 -4.62
CA ARG A 116 -10.26 5.51 -4.41
C ARG A 116 -8.95 5.83 -3.69
N MET A 117 -8.90 6.95 -2.95
CA MET A 117 -7.77 7.33 -2.12
C MET A 117 -8.07 7.00 -0.65
N VAL A 118 -7.17 6.26 -0.02
CA VAL A 118 -7.29 5.82 1.37
C VAL A 118 -6.15 6.39 2.20
N HIS A 119 -6.51 6.96 3.36
CA HIS A 119 -5.57 7.44 4.35
C HIS A 119 -5.73 6.61 5.64
N PRO A 120 -4.70 5.89 6.11
CA PRO A 120 -4.83 4.92 7.20
C PRO A 120 -5.31 5.52 8.52
N LEU A 121 -4.94 6.78 8.82
CA LEU A 121 -5.37 7.45 10.04
C LEU A 121 -6.78 8.06 9.97
N ARG A 122 -7.44 8.02 8.80
CA ARG A 122 -8.78 8.60 8.61
C ARG A 122 -9.79 7.47 8.55
N TYR A 123 -10.41 7.19 9.69
CA TYR A 123 -11.45 6.18 9.82
C TYR A 123 -12.76 6.80 10.29
N ARG A 124 -13.87 6.56 9.59
CA ARG A 124 -15.15 7.25 9.85
C ARG A 124 -15.69 6.99 11.25
N ALA A 125 -15.55 5.79 11.79
CA ALA A 125 -16.01 5.48 13.14
C ALA A 125 -15.09 6.07 14.23
N ASP A 126 -13.86 6.46 13.87
CA ASP A 126 -12.89 7.15 14.74
C ASP A 126 -12.62 8.56 14.21
N ALA A 127 -13.68 9.38 14.15
CA ALA A 127 -13.65 10.71 13.53
C ALA A 127 -14.15 11.83 14.45
N ARG A 128 -14.00 11.68 15.78
CA ARG A 128 -14.30 12.76 16.75
C ARG A 128 -13.44 14.01 16.47
N PRO A 129 -13.88 15.24 16.83
CA PRO A 129 -13.15 16.47 16.52
C PRO A 129 -11.68 16.45 16.96
N LEU A 130 -11.40 16.00 18.19
CA LEU A 130 -10.04 15.85 18.70
C LEU A 130 -9.20 14.90 17.84
N ARG A 131 -9.77 13.77 17.43
CA ARG A 131 -9.08 12.80 16.56
C ARG A 131 -8.75 13.41 15.19
N ARG A 132 -9.69 14.16 14.60
CA ARG A 132 -9.45 14.87 13.34
C ARG A 132 -8.33 15.89 13.48
N LEU A 133 -8.30 16.64 14.59
CA LEU A 133 -7.25 17.61 14.87
C LEU A 133 -5.88 16.95 15.03
N LEU A 134 -5.80 15.80 15.71
CA LEU A 134 -4.55 15.03 15.84
C LEU A 134 -4.03 14.56 14.47
N VAL A 135 -4.91 14.03 13.62
CA VAL A 135 -4.54 13.59 12.26
C VAL A 135 -4.11 14.78 11.40
N GLU A 136 -4.76 15.94 11.56
CA GLU A 136 -4.34 17.17 10.89
C GLU A 136 -2.97 17.63 11.41
N GLY A 137 -2.71 17.55 12.72
CA GLY A 137 -1.38 17.82 13.30
C GLY A 137 -0.28 16.97 12.67
N VAL A 138 -0.50 15.67 12.49
CA VAL A 138 0.42 14.77 11.78
C VAL A 138 0.62 15.22 10.32
N THR A 139 -0.46 15.64 9.65
CA THR A 139 -0.44 16.16 8.28
C THR A 139 0.43 17.42 8.19
N GLN A 140 0.33 18.33 9.16
CA GLN A 140 1.16 19.54 9.23
C GLN A 140 2.64 19.24 9.53
N VAL A 141 2.92 18.23 10.35
CA VAL A 141 4.30 17.76 10.59
C VAL A 141 4.93 17.29 9.28
N TYR A 142 4.21 16.55 8.42
CA TYR A 142 4.72 16.19 7.09
C TYR A 142 5.05 17.43 6.25
N ARG A 143 4.15 18.41 6.18
CA ARG A 143 4.38 19.66 5.44
C ARG A 143 5.62 20.39 5.94
N ARG A 144 5.77 20.52 7.26
CA ARG A 144 6.94 21.15 7.89
C ARG A 144 8.24 20.42 7.55
N LYS A 145 8.27 19.09 7.73
CA LYS A 145 9.47 18.27 7.46
C LYS A 145 9.90 18.36 6.00
N TYR A 146 8.96 18.26 5.06
CA TYR A 146 9.28 18.37 3.64
C TYR A 146 9.74 19.77 3.25
N ARG A 147 9.13 20.83 3.79
CA ARG A 147 9.63 22.20 3.58
C ARG A 147 11.04 22.41 4.12
N GLN A 148 11.37 21.81 5.27
CA GLN A 148 12.66 21.99 5.93
C GLN A 148 13.78 21.18 5.26
N PHE A 149 13.54 19.90 4.98
CA PHE A 149 14.59 18.96 4.57
C PHE A 149 14.57 18.61 3.09
N TYR A 150 13.43 18.79 2.41
CA TYR A 150 13.26 18.41 1.00
C TYR A 150 12.54 19.51 0.22
N PRO A 151 12.98 20.77 0.23
CA PRO A 151 12.18 21.90 -0.28
C PRO A 151 11.85 21.84 -1.77
N ARG A 152 12.54 21.02 -2.57
CA ARG A 152 12.31 20.80 -4.00
C ARG A 152 12.32 19.30 -4.32
N PRO A 153 11.61 18.87 -5.38
CA PRO A 153 11.76 17.51 -5.92
C PRO A 153 13.20 17.27 -6.33
N VAL A 154 13.72 16.08 -6.04
CA VAL A 154 15.04 15.65 -6.53
C VAL A 154 14.84 15.16 -7.96
N THR A 155 15.52 15.77 -8.91
CA THR A 155 15.41 15.47 -10.35
C THR A 155 16.45 14.48 -10.85
N GLU A 156 17.39 14.07 -9.99
CA GLU A 156 18.48 13.16 -10.33
C GLU A 156 18.37 11.87 -9.51
N GLY A 157 18.17 10.76 -10.21
CA GLY A 157 18.10 9.40 -9.68
C GLY A 157 18.09 8.40 -10.82
#